data_AF-A0AAZ3PMT4-F1
#
_entry.id   AF-A0AAZ3PMT4-F1
#
_cell.length_a   1.000
_cell.length_b   1.000
_cell.length_c   1.000
_cell.angle_alpha   90.00
_cell.angle_beta   90.00
_cell.angle_gamma   90.00
#
_symmetry.space_group_name_H-M   'P 1'
#
loop_
_entity.id
_entity.type
_entity.pdbx_description
1 polymer ?
#
loop_
_entity_poly.entity_id
_entity_poly.type
_entity_poly.pdbx_seq_one_letter_code
_entity_poly.pdbx_strand_id
1 'polypeptide(L)'
;MKTESKPKIDQEVHNSRDSMIEHLWHGRIIDYRILSCIVTQQDALQPLIKNREQMGHFVTNKPEDNQITGQVEVAQVLVPTTDEHIDEDSDVNMDQSALYQPPLNQSCDTTLRKGMQSSGLYQKHPLDCDLLAGFGKYLRYDNNIPNFKQEVANVSRFLFYMDSNKPSLDFLSNLEKSRSFFTKLADIGQKKQTIANYMKNLKRFIRYIITITDRAVFEQCKHFLLCLNELQKSMSKQVSREITGKGYIQMVSVAKTPKECWEILRVAKNEFVCIIGKAMNEESLLETEQLHVLYYLESLLMLKHLQRAGVIKHLTLSEWLSRSACKLPDGENWTVIGVKHKTATQQVATILLDEEEDAWLDVYYRHVRPAFLKNSDDMQEDERFFISTTGKPIYNPSNDLQRFHAKYNLPNITSQVAGQVLETNIKASFTDQEKSLVADYLAHKTATAEKHYCLKTTVNACMGMKLISKVAMSIESDSETAGPSCASRSIKGALSSSKKLDEAQTWKLFYEHFPVTIDGQSIKTKDRRLIAGTHERYCYDKWRSQQEKMRRDNVIAHFPRREPTASQVERYIERQNWEKNKVKVENVLCYWQPSINTDTPKYNKAIMKLVKSQKWKGLDIASDPDKGKRS
;
A
#
# COMPACT_ATOMS: atom_id res chain seq x y z
N MET A 1 38.43 -34.83 -17.25
CA MET A 1 37.86 -34.06 -18.37
C MET A 1 38.43 -34.36 -19.76
N LYS A 2 39.48 -35.19 -19.95
CA LYS A 2 40.01 -35.47 -21.33
C LYS A 2 39.21 -36.49 -22.15
N THR A 3 38.14 -37.07 -21.61
CA THR A 3 37.30 -38.08 -22.29
C THR A 3 35.84 -37.67 -22.42
N GLU A 4 35.46 -36.44 -22.04
CA GLU A 4 34.08 -35.98 -22.13
C GLU A 4 33.79 -35.22 -23.42
N SER A 5 32.56 -35.32 -23.91
CA SER A 5 32.11 -34.63 -25.12
C SER A 5 32.22 -33.11 -24.96
N LYS A 6 32.70 -32.42 -26.00
CA LYS A 6 32.84 -30.95 -26.07
C LYS A 6 31.66 -30.15 -25.46
N PRO A 7 30.38 -30.46 -25.73
CA PRO A 7 29.27 -29.74 -25.09
C PRO A 7 29.17 -29.91 -23.57
N LYS A 8 29.58 -31.06 -23.01
CA LYS A 8 29.65 -31.25 -21.55
C LYS A 8 30.79 -30.45 -20.93
N ILE A 9 31.94 -30.39 -21.62
CA ILE A 9 33.07 -29.55 -21.19
C ILE A 9 32.66 -28.07 -21.21
N ASP A 10 31.96 -27.63 -22.26
CA ASP A 10 31.51 -26.24 -22.38
C ASP A 10 30.45 -25.87 -21.31
N GLN A 11 29.53 -26.80 -20.99
CA GLN A 11 28.56 -26.60 -19.91
C GLN A 11 29.25 -26.54 -18.54
N GLU A 12 30.22 -27.42 -18.28
CA GLU A 12 30.95 -27.44 -17.02
C GLU A 12 31.81 -26.17 -16.85
N VAL A 13 32.38 -25.66 -17.94
CA VAL A 13 33.09 -24.37 -17.96
C VAL A 13 32.13 -23.20 -17.71
N HIS A 14 30.88 -23.27 -18.20
CA HIS A 14 29.88 -22.26 -17.93
C HIS A 14 29.44 -22.27 -16.46
N ASN A 15 29.10 -23.45 -15.92
CA ASN A 15 28.74 -23.63 -14.52
C ASN A 15 29.89 -23.21 -13.57
N SER A 16 31.13 -23.57 -13.91
CA SER A 16 32.32 -23.16 -13.16
C SER A 16 32.54 -21.64 -13.21
N ARG A 17 32.24 -20.98 -14.34
CA ARG A 17 32.30 -19.52 -14.44
C ARG A 17 31.25 -18.85 -13.58
N ASP A 18 30.01 -19.36 -13.57
CA ASP A 18 28.93 -18.78 -12.78
C ASP A 18 29.17 -18.98 -11.28
N SER A 19 29.63 -20.17 -10.88
CA SER A 19 30.03 -20.44 -9.50
C SER A 19 31.24 -19.61 -9.06
N MET A 20 32.21 -19.40 -9.96
CA MET A 20 33.35 -18.53 -9.68
C MET A 20 32.94 -17.06 -9.59
N ILE A 21 31.98 -16.59 -10.40
CA ILE A 21 31.40 -15.24 -10.28
C ILE A 21 30.65 -15.12 -8.94
N GLU A 22 29.84 -16.10 -8.58
CA GLU A 22 29.12 -16.13 -7.30
C GLU A 22 30.10 -16.10 -6.11
N HIS A 23 31.19 -16.87 -6.17
CA HIS A 23 32.22 -16.90 -5.14
C HIS A 23 33.01 -15.58 -5.07
N LEU A 24 33.31 -14.97 -6.22
CA LEU A 24 33.97 -13.66 -6.31
C LEU A 24 33.08 -12.51 -5.83
N TRP A 25 31.76 -12.65 -5.90
CA TRP A 25 30.79 -11.64 -5.43
C TRP A 25 30.48 -11.78 -3.94
N HIS A 26 30.21 -12.99 -3.44
CA HIS A 26 29.86 -13.21 -2.02
C HIS A 26 31.05 -13.08 -1.07
N GLY A 27 32.28 -13.35 -1.53
CA GLY A 27 33.49 -13.17 -0.72
C GLY A 27 33.96 -11.70 -0.60
N ARG A 28 33.40 -10.79 -1.40
CA ARG A 28 33.83 -9.39 -1.48
C ARG A 28 32.84 -8.41 -0.85
N ILE A 29 31.60 -8.80 -0.56
CA ILE A 29 30.61 -7.93 0.06
C ILE A 29 30.53 -8.26 1.55
N ILE A 30 30.80 -7.27 2.41
CA ILE A 30 30.88 -7.46 3.87
C ILE A 30 29.93 -6.46 4.54
N ASP A 31 29.00 -6.93 5.37
CA ASP A 31 28.11 -6.04 6.15
C ASP A 31 28.88 -5.40 7.32
N TYR A 32 28.81 -4.07 7.43
CA TYR A 32 29.42 -3.30 8.51
C TYR A 32 29.04 -3.82 9.90
N ARG A 33 27.78 -4.25 10.10
CA ARG A 33 27.27 -4.75 11.39
C ARG A 33 27.98 -6.03 11.82
N ILE A 34 28.34 -6.88 10.87
CA ILE A 34 29.09 -8.12 11.14
C ILE A 34 30.53 -7.76 11.56
N LEU A 35 31.17 -6.81 10.86
CA LEU A 35 32.51 -6.34 11.23
C LEU A 35 32.51 -5.67 12.61
N SER A 36 31.50 -4.86 12.94
CA SER A 36 31.38 -4.20 14.25
C SER A 36 31.10 -5.17 15.41
N CYS A 37 30.50 -6.33 15.13
CA CYS A 37 30.33 -7.37 16.15
C CYS A 37 31.62 -8.15 16.43
N ILE A 38 32.52 -8.24 15.45
CA ILE A 38 33.77 -9.02 15.57
C ILE A 38 34.90 -8.15 16.12
N VAL A 39 34.97 -6.89 15.70
CA VAL A 39 36.00 -5.93 16.14
C VAL A 39 35.44 -5.12 17.30
N THR A 40 35.80 -5.49 18.52
CA THR A 40 35.30 -4.90 19.77
C THR A 40 35.90 -3.52 20.10
N GLN A 41 36.97 -3.11 19.42
CA GLN A 41 37.57 -1.77 19.56
C GLN A 41 37.18 -0.88 18.39
N GLN A 42 36.37 0.15 18.66
CA GLN A 42 35.85 1.10 17.67
C GLN A 42 36.99 1.78 16.88
N ASP A 43 38.12 2.07 17.53
CA ASP A 43 39.26 2.78 16.95
C ASP A 43 40.03 1.95 15.91
N ALA A 44 39.89 0.61 15.94
CA ALA A 44 40.52 -0.30 14.99
C ALA A 44 39.62 -0.63 13.78
N LEU A 45 38.32 -0.31 13.85
CA LEU A 45 37.32 -0.69 12.86
C LEU A 45 37.43 0.14 11.57
N GLN A 46 37.65 1.46 11.69
CA GLN A 46 37.75 2.34 10.51
C GLN A 46 39.00 2.08 9.66
N PRO A 47 40.22 1.89 10.24
CA PRO A 47 41.39 1.48 9.46
C PRO A 47 41.19 0.13 8.75
N LEU A 48 40.51 -0.83 9.39
CA LEU A 48 40.23 -2.14 8.82
C LEU A 48 39.27 -2.06 7.63
N ILE A 49 38.18 -1.29 7.75
CA ILE A 49 37.24 -1.04 6.65
C ILE A 49 37.98 -0.43 5.46
N LYS A 50 38.78 0.61 5.71
CA LYS A 50 39.58 1.27 4.67
C LYS A 50 40.56 0.31 3.99
N ASN A 51 41.23 -0.56 4.76
CA ASN A 51 42.14 -1.57 4.21
C ASN A 51 41.39 -2.60 3.33
N ARG A 52 40.21 -3.08 3.77
CA ARG A 52 39.40 -4.05 3.02
C ARG A 52 38.86 -3.46 1.71
N GLU A 53 38.44 -2.20 1.73
CA GLU A 53 38.02 -1.48 0.53
C GLU A 53 39.16 -1.21 -0.45
N GLN A 54 40.35 -0.86 0.06
CA GLN A 54 41.56 -0.75 -0.76
C GLN A 54 41.95 -2.09 -1.40
N MET A 55 41.66 -3.21 -0.74
CA MET A 55 41.85 -4.56 -1.27
C MET A 55 40.69 -5.04 -2.17
N GLY A 56 39.74 -4.17 -2.53
CA GLY A 56 38.67 -4.44 -3.49
C GLY A 56 37.42 -5.15 -2.92
N HIS A 57 37.21 -5.09 -1.61
CA HIS A 57 35.97 -5.53 -0.95
C HIS A 57 34.99 -4.34 -0.81
N PHE A 58 33.69 -4.60 -0.75
CA PHE A 58 32.63 -3.61 -0.60
C PHE A 58 31.99 -3.75 0.78
N VAL A 59 32.07 -2.70 1.61
CA VAL A 59 31.47 -2.71 2.96
C VAL A 59 30.14 -1.97 2.94
N THR A 60 29.03 -2.70 3.13
CA THR A 60 27.66 -2.18 3.06
C THR A 60 27.13 -1.81 4.46
N ASN A 61 26.13 -0.92 4.55
CA ASN A 61 25.48 -0.48 5.79
C ASN A 61 26.40 0.28 6.78
N LYS A 62 27.36 1.07 6.26
CA LYS A 62 28.18 1.95 7.08
C LYS A 62 27.29 3.07 7.70
N PRO A 63 27.49 3.42 8.98
CA PRO A 63 26.85 4.60 9.55
C PRO A 63 27.36 5.85 8.84
N GLU A 64 26.47 6.80 8.56
CA GLU A 64 26.83 8.09 7.99
C GLU A 64 27.70 8.87 8.99
N ASP A 65 28.82 9.43 8.51
CA ASP A 65 29.76 10.21 9.32
C ASP A 65 29.08 11.45 9.90
N ASN A 66 28.56 11.32 11.13
CA ASN A 66 28.57 12.30 12.21
C ASN A 66 27.55 11.91 13.29
N GLN A 67 28.00 11.23 14.34
CA GLN A 67 27.53 11.46 15.73
C GLN A 67 28.41 10.66 16.71
N ILE A 68 29.23 11.41 17.45
CA ILE A 68 30.03 10.93 18.58
C ILE A 68 29.10 10.84 19.82
N THR A 69 29.21 9.72 20.52
CA THR A 69 28.79 9.42 21.92
C THR A 69 27.32 9.61 22.31
N GLY A 70 26.66 8.48 22.62
CA GLY A 70 25.45 8.42 23.43
C GLY A 70 25.00 6.97 23.60
N GLN A 71 24.81 6.55 24.84
CA GLN A 71 24.60 5.16 25.29
C GLN A 71 23.50 4.41 24.53
N VAL A 72 23.76 3.14 24.22
CA VAL A 72 22.76 2.19 23.76
C VAL A 72 21.86 1.82 24.94
N GLU A 73 20.72 2.49 25.07
CA GLU A 73 19.56 1.90 25.75
C GLU A 73 18.81 1.01 24.75
N VAL A 74 18.72 -0.27 25.09
CA VAL A 74 17.92 -1.26 24.37
C VAL A 74 16.44 -0.96 24.68
N ALA A 75 15.86 -0.02 23.95
CA ALA A 75 14.41 0.15 23.91
C ALA A 75 13.81 -1.00 23.08
N GLN A 76 13.18 -1.95 23.77
CA GLN A 76 12.28 -2.92 23.15
C GLN A 76 11.11 -2.18 22.52
N VAL A 77 11.22 -1.85 21.22
CA VAL A 77 10.12 -1.35 20.40
C VAL A 77 9.20 -2.52 20.09
N LEU A 78 8.36 -2.89 21.06
CA LEU A 78 7.10 -3.57 20.79
C LEU A 78 6.15 -2.50 20.24
N VAL A 79 6.08 -2.41 18.91
CA VAL A 79 4.98 -1.72 18.24
C VAL A 79 3.69 -2.36 18.75
N PRO A 80 2.74 -1.60 19.36
CA PRO A 80 1.41 -2.13 19.57
C PRO A 80 0.76 -2.26 18.19
N THR A 81 0.87 -3.45 17.60
CA THR A 81 0.02 -3.86 16.49
C THR A 81 -1.40 -3.88 17.06
N THR A 82 -2.08 -2.76 16.92
CA THR A 82 -3.53 -2.69 17.12
C THR A 82 -4.12 -3.26 15.84
N ASP A 83 -3.91 -4.56 15.63
CA ASP A 83 -4.65 -5.29 14.61
C ASP A 83 -6.12 -5.12 14.98
N GLU A 84 -6.88 -4.64 14.01
CA GLU A 84 -8.31 -4.60 14.10
C GLU A 84 -8.77 -5.99 14.53
N HIS A 85 -9.49 -6.04 15.65
CA HIS A 85 -10.48 -7.09 15.83
C HIS A 85 -11.31 -7.06 14.56
N ILE A 86 -11.02 -7.98 13.64
CA ILE A 86 -12.06 -8.60 12.83
C ILE A 86 -13.01 -9.08 13.92
N ASP A 87 -14.10 -8.34 14.10
CA ASP A 87 -15.21 -8.82 14.89
C ASP A 87 -15.58 -10.16 14.24
N GLU A 88 -15.17 -11.27 14.86
CA GLU A 88 -15.83 -12.56 14.70
C GLU A 88 -17.21 -12.44 15.35
N ASP A 89 -17.99 -11.45 14.92
CA ASP A 89 -19.43 -11.52 15.03
C ASP A 89 -19.82 -12.56 13.99
N SER A 90 -20.37 -13.66 14.48
CA SER A 90 -20.91 -14.76 13.70
C SER A 90 -21.52 -14.24 12.39
N ASP A 91 -20.99 -14.71 11.24
CA ASP A 91 -21.72 -14.70 9.97
C ASP A 91 -23.04 -15.46 10.16
N VAL A 92 -24.02 -14.81 10.76
CA VAL A 92 -25.40 -15.03 10.42
C VAL A 92 -25.57 -14.20 9.17
N ASN A 93 -25.86 -14.86 8.05
CA ASN A 93 -26.32 -14.22 6.82
C ASN A 93 -27.56 -13.38 7.16
N MET A 94 -27.38 -12.15 7.64
CA MET A 94 -28.39 -11.13 7.51
C MET A 94 -28.26 -10.61 6.10
N ASP A 95 -29.22 -11.05 5.29
CA ASP A 95 -29.36 -10.73 3.89
C ASP A 95 -29.59 -9.23 3.73
N GLN A 96 -28.52 -8.45 3.55
CA GLN A 96 -28.57 -6.99 3.47
C GLN A 96 -28.67 -6.45 2.04
N SER A 97 -28.63 -7.31 1.01
CA SER A 97 -29.05 -7.04 -0.38
C SER A 97 -28.51 -8.14 -1.30
N ALA A 98 -29.40 -8.77 -2.07
CA ALA A 98 -29.07 -9.84 -3.03
C ALA A 98 -28.44 -9.32 -4.35
N LEU A 99 -28.39 -8.00 -4.57
CA LEU A 99 -28.14 -7.41 -5.89
C LEU A 99 -26.68 -7.46 -6.37
N TYR A 100 -25.72 -7.58 -5.46
CA TYR A 100 -24.28 -7.71 -5.78
C TYR A 100 -23.65 -8.95 -5.14
N GLN A 101 -24.40 -10.05 -5.01
CA GLN A 101 -23.80 -11.31 -4.57
C GLN A 101 -22.91 -11.90 -5.68
N PRO A 102 -21.67 -12.34 -5.37
CA PRO A 102 -20.93 -13.21 -6.27
C PRO A 102 -21.76 -14.48 -6.55
N PRO A 103 -21.60 -15.13 -7.72
CA PRO A 103 -22.33 -16.37 -8.02
C PRO A 103 -22.19 -17.37 -6.87
N LEU A 104 -23.33 -17.90 -6.42
CA LEU A 104 -23.53 -18.87 -5.34
C LEU A 104 -22.57 -20.08 -5.47
N ASN A 105 -21.35 -19.93 -4.98
CA ASN A 105 -20.39 -21.03 -4.81
C ASN A 105 -19.34 -20.76 -3.72
N GLN A 106 -19.61 -19.82 -2.81
CA GLN A 106 -18.85 -19.68 -1.57
C GLN A 106 -19.84 -19.49 -0.41
N SER A 107 -20.49 -20.59 -0.02
CA SER A 107 -20.82 -20.77 1.40
C SER A 107 -19.51 -20.54 2.16
N CYS A 108 -19.39 -19.42 2.85
CA CYS A 108 -18.20 -19.03 3.60
C CYS A 108 -18.13 -19.83 4.90
N ASP A 109 -18.17 -21.15 4.77
CA ASP A 109 -17.92 -22.07 5.86
C ASP A 109 -16.44 -22.40 5.79
N THR A 110 -15.63 -21.45 6.27
CA THR A 110 -14.17 -21.53 6.26
C THR A 110 -13.73 -22.85 6.90
N THR A 111 -12.68 -23.48 6.36
CA THR A 111 -12.09 -24.72 6.91
C THR A 111 -11.85 -24.63 8.42
N LEU A 112 -11.53 -23.42 8.90
CA LEU A 112 -11.40 -23.07 10.30
C LEU A 112 -12.70 -23.23 11.11
N ARG A 113 -13.83 -22.69 10.61
CA ARG A 113 -15.14 -22.79 11.27
C ARG A 113 -15.56 -24.23 11.42
N LYS A 114 -15.42 -25.04 10.35
CA LYS A 114 -15.68 -26.48 10.38
C LYS A 114 -14.79 -27.20 11.40
N GLY A 115 -13.49 -26.89 11.41
CA GLY A 115 -12.54 -27.48 12.35
C GLY A 115 -12.80 -27.13 13.81
N MET A 116 -13.18 -25.88 14.09
CA MET A 116 -13.58 -25.41 15.42
C MET A 116 -14.85 -26.13 15.91
N GLN A 117 -15.82 -26.32 15.03
CA GLN A 117 -17.08 -27.00 15.35
C GLN A 117 -16.87 -28.51 15.57
N SER A 118 -16.14 -29.18 14.68
CA SER A 118 -15.85 -30.62 14.80
C SER A 118 -15.00 -30.95 16.04
N SER A 119 -14.17 -30.01 16.49
CA SER A 119 -13.33 -30.16 17.68
C SER A 119 -14.01 -29.72 18.98
N GLY A 120 -15.27 -29.28 18.91
CA GLY A 120 -16.05 -28.82 20.07
C GLY A 120 -15.57 -27.47 20.66
N LEU A 121 -14.67 -26.75 20.00
CA LEU A 121 -14.02 -25.54 20.54
C LEU A 121 -14.93 -24.30 20.54
N TYR A 122 -16.10 -24.37 19.88
CA TYR A 122 -17.15 -23.36 20.01
C TYR A 122 -18.04 -23.55 21.24
N GLN A 123 -18.06 -24.76 21.81
CA GLN A 123 -18.89 -25.05 22.97
C GLN A 123 -18.41 -24.24 24.17
N LYS A 124 -19.36 -23.73 24.96
CA LYS A 124 -19.11 -22.83 26.08
C LYS A 124 -20.17 -23.03 27.15
N HIS A 125 -19.81 -22.79 28.39
CA HIS A 125 -20.76 -22.71 29.50
C HIS A 125 -21.66 -21.46 29.39
N PRO A 126 -22.86 -21.51 29.99
CA PRO A 126 -23.71 -20.32 30.16
C PRO A 126 -22.95 -19.19 30.88
N LEU A 127 -23.05 -17.97 30.34
CA LEU A 127 -22.27 -16.82 30.83
C LEU A 127 -22.83 -16.22 32.13
N ASP A 128 -24.06 -16.60 32.49
CA ASP A 128 -24.83 -16.18 33.66
C ASP A 128 -24.57 -17.04 34.90
N CYS A 129 -23.82 -18.14 34.78
CA CYS A 129 -23.40 -18.91 35.95
C CYS A 129 -22.55 -18.06 36.91
N ASP A 130 -22.63 -18.33 38.21
CA ASP A 130 -22.04 -17.48 39.26
C ASP A 130 -20.57 -17.11 39.01
N LEU A 131 -19.75 -18.08 38.58
CA LEU A 131 -18.33 -17.89 38.33
C LEU A 131 -18.06 -16.93 37.16
N LEU A 132 -18.77 -17.10 36.04
CA LEU A 132 -18.58 -16.28 34.83
C LEU A 132 -19.30 -14.93 34.94
N ALA A 133 -20.46 -14.90 35.59
CA ALA A 133 -21.18 -13.67 35.91
C ALA A 133 -20.37 -12.79 36.86
N GLY A 134 -19.74 -13.38 37.88
CA GLY A 134 -18.81 -12.70 38.78
C GLY A 134 -17.60 -12.12 38.04
N PHE A 135 -17.00 -12.88 37.14
CA PHE A 135 -15.92 -12.39 36.29
C PHE A 135 -16.37 -11.24 35.38
N GLY A 136 -17.57 -11.31 34.80
CA GLY A 136 -18.15 -10.24 34.01
C GLY A 136 -18.33 -8.94 34.81
N LYS A 137 -18.76 -9.03 36.07
CA LYS A 137 -18.86 -7.88 36.98
C LYS A 137 -17.47 -7.29 37.27
N TYR A 138 -16.47 -8.12 37.58
CA TYR A 138 -15.09 -7.70 37.80
C TYR A 138 -14.50 -6.95 36.59
N LEU A 139 -14.75 -7.43 35.37
CA LEU A 139 -14.28 -6.75 34.16
C LEU A 139 -14.96 -5.38 33.96
N ARG A 140 -16.27 -5.31 34.22
CA ARG A 140 -17.06 -4.10 34.00
C ARG A 140 -16.74 -3.01 35.02
N TYR A 141 -16.74 -3.35 36.30
CA TYR A 141 -16.66 -2.38 37.39
C TYR A 141 -15.23 -2.11 37.83
N ASP A 142 -14.40 -3.15 37.95
CA ASP A 142 -13.06 -3.00 38.52
C ASP A 142 -12.00 -2.69 37.45
N ASN A 143 -12.25 -3.08 36.19
CA ASN A 143 -11.32 -2.87 35.07
C ASN A 143 -11.82 -1.89 34.00
N ASN A 144 -13.05 -1.36 34.14
CA ASN A 144 -13.68 -0.45 33.16
C ASN A 144 -13.66 -0.98 31.72
N ILE A 145 -13.93 -2.28 31.53
CA ILE A 145 -13.99 -2.91 30.20
C ILE A 145 -15.46 -2.99 29.78
N PRO A 146 -15.94 -2.10 28.87
CA PRO A 146 -17.36 -2.08 28.48
C PRO A 146 -17.75 -3.31 27.62
N ASN A 147 -16.86 -3.77 26.75
CA ASN A 147 -17.10 -4.90 25.85
C ASN A 147 -16.57 -6.24 26.42
N PHE A 148 -16.87 -6.52 27.69
CA PHE A 148 -16.34 -7.69 28.42
C PHE A 148 -16.93 -9.03 27.97
N LYS A 149 -18.08 -9.05 27.28
CA LYS A 149 -18.80 -10.29 26.91
C LYS A 149 -17.94 -11.28 26.13
N GLN A 150 -17.14 -10.79 25.17
CA GLN A 150 -16.24 -11.64 24.39
C GLN A 150 -15.12 -12.24 25.25
N GLU A 151 -14.62 -11.48 26.22
CA GLU A 151 -13.61 -11.94 27.16
C GLU A 151 -14.16 -13.08 28.04
N VAL A 152 -15.37 -12.91 28.59
CA VAL A 152 -16.06 -13.96 29.36
C VAL A 152 -16.37 -15.17 28.48
N ALA A 153 -16.79 -14.98 27.22
CA ALA A 153 -17.06 -16.08 26.29
C ALA A 153 -15.80 -16.91 25.96
N ASN A 154 -14.64 -16.26 25.81
CA ASN A 154 -13.37 -16.95 25.57
C ASN A 154 -12.96 -17.80 26.77
N VAL A 155 -13.11 -17.28 27.99
CA VAL A 155 -12.88 -18.04 29.22
C VAL A 155 -13.87 -19.19 29.32
N SER A 156 -15.14 -18.95 29.02
CA SER A 156 -16.19 -19.97 29.05
C SER A 156 -15.90 -21.15 28.10
N ARG A 157 -15.42 -20.89 26.88
CA ARG A 157 -14.97 -21.95 25.94
C ARG A 157 -13.81 -22.77 26.49
N PHE A 158 -12.84 -22.10 27.11
CA PHE A 158 -11.72 -22.78 27.77
C PHE A 158 -12.21 -23.66 28.92
N LEU A 159 -13.06 -23.15 29.80
CA LEU A 159 -13.61 -23.91 30.92
C LEU A 159 -14.45 -25.09 30.45
N PHE A 160 -15.23 -24.93 29.38
CA PHE A 160 -16.00 -26.02 28.78
C PHE A 160 -15.10 -27.13 28.22
N TYR A 161 -13.98 -26.76 27.60
CA TYR A 161 -12.98 -27.74 27.17
C TYR A 161 -12.37 -28.51 28.35
N MET A 162 -12.18 -27.83 29.49
CA MET A 162 -11.62 -28.44 30.70
C MET A 162 -12.62 -29.38 31.40
N ASP A 163 -13.87 -28.98 31.52
CA ASP A 163 -14.99 -29.80 31.99
C ASP A 163 -16.28 -29.34 31.29
N SER A 164 -16.91 -30.25 30.53
CA SER A 164 -18.13 -29.96 29.78
C SER A 164 -19.38 -29.88 30.66
N ASN A 165 -19.33 -30.40 31.88
CA ASN A 165 -20.50 -30.49 32.76
C ASN A 165 -20.71 -29.21 33.57
N LYS A 166 -19.63 -28.62 34.08
CA LYS A 166 -19.70 -27.39 34.88
C LYS A 166 -18.42 -26.55 34.75
N PRO A 167 -18.53 -25.22 34.88
CA PRO A 167 -17.36 -24.37 35.03
C PRO A 167 -16.75 -24.55 36.43
N SER A 168 -15.48 -24.95 36.51
CA SER A 168 -14.74 -25.14 37.77
C SER A 168 -13.29 -24.65 37.67
N LEU A 169 -12.58 -24.65 38.81
CA LEU A 169 -11.15 -24.32 38.89
C LEU A 169 -10.24 -25.56 38.84
N ASP A 170 -10.78 -26.75 38.59
CA ASP A 170 -10.02 -28.01 38.61
C ASP A 170 -8.89 -28.02 37.56
N PHE A 171 -9.04 -27.21 36.51
CA PHE A 171 -8.02 -27.00 35.48
C PHE A 171 -6.69 -26.47 36.02
N LEU A 172 -6.66 -25.85 37.20
CA LEU A 172 -5.43 -25.39 37.85
C LEU A 172 -4.43 -26.54 38.09
N SER A 173 -4.95 -27.75 38.30
CA SER A 173 -4.14 -28.97 38.48
C SER A 173 -3.82 -29.69 37.16
N ASN A 174 -4.56 -29.39 36.08
CA ASN A 174 -4.45 -30.09 34.80
C ASN A 174 -3.81 -29.19 33.72
N LEU A 175 -2.51 -28.97 33.88
CA LEU A 175 -1.70 -28.17 32.96
C LEU A 175 -1.59 -28.80 31.56
N GLU A 176 -1.58 -30.13 31.48
CA GLU A 176 -1.47 -30.86 30.22
C GLU A 176 -2.69 -30.64 29.33
N LYS A 177 -3.90 -30.79 29.90
CA LYS A 177 -5.15 -30.53 29.18
C LYS A 177 -5.28 -29.05 28.81
N SER A 178 -4.83 -28.14 29.69
CA SER A 178 -4.76 -26.71 29.38
C SER A 178 -3.85 -26.43 28.18
N ARG A 179 -2.67 -27.05 28.11
CA ARG A 179 -1.77 -26.95 26.95
C ARG A 179 -2.39 -27.55 25.69
N SER A 180 -3.09 -28.67 25.82
CA SER A 180 -3.80 -29.33 24.71
C SER A 180 -4.85 -28.42 24.06
N PHE A 181 -5.57 -27.60 24.84
CA PHE A 181 -6.53 -26.62 24.30
C PHE A 181 -5.87 -25.65 23.31
N PHE A 182 -4.77 -25.02 23.72
CA PHE A 182 -4.06 -24.05 22.88
C PHE A 182 -3.37 -24.71 21.68
N THR A 183 -2.92 -25.95 21.85
CA THR A 183 -2.31 -26.74 20.77
C THR A 183 -3.36 -27.09 19.71
N LYS A 184 -4.54 -27.59 20.12
CA LYS A 184 -5.65 -27.85 19.19
C LYS A 184 -6.09 -26.60 18.43
N LEU A 185 -6.19 -25.45 19.10
CA LEU A 185 -6.48 -24.19 18.41
C LEU A 185 -5.43 -23.89 17.33
N ALA A 186 -4.14 -24.08 17.63
CA ALA A 186 -3.08 -23.88 16.66
C ALA A 186 -3.15 -24.88 15.49
N ASP A 187 -3.38 -26.16 15.78
CA ASP A 187 -3.43 -27.24 14.79
C ASP A 187 -4.57 -27.07 13.78
N ILE A 188 -5.72 -26.53 14.23
CA ILE A 188 -6.88 -26.24 13.37
C ILE A 188 -6.66 -24.96 12.53
N GLY A 189 -5.53 -24.26 12.74
CA GLY A 189 -5.18 -23.06 11.99
C GLY A 189 -5.74 -21.77 12.58
N GLN A 190 -6.11 -21.74 13.86
CA GLN A 190 -6.53 -20.51 14.52
C GLN A 190 -5.39 -19.49 14.50
N LYS A 191 -5.70 -18.23 14.20
CA LYS A 191 -4.73 -17.14 14.20
C LYS A 191 -4.02 -17.07 15.56
N LYS A 192 -2.68 -16.99 15.55
CA LYS A 192 -1.88 -16.97 16.78
C LYS A 192 -2.24 -15.81 17.71
N GLN A 193 -2.62 -14.66 17.15
CA GLN A 193 -3.12 -13.51 17.91
C GLN A 193 -4.41 -13.84 18.67
N THR A 194 -5.33 -14.60 18.06
CA THR A 194 -6.54 -15.03 18.75
C THR A 194 -6.21 -16.00 19.89
N ILE A 195 -5.26 -16.91 19.69
CA ILE A 195 -4.76 -17.79 20.77
C ILE A 195 -4.15 -16.97 21.92
N ALA A 196 -3.35 -15.95 21.60
CA ALA A 196 -2.80 -15.02 22.58
C ALA A 196 -3.91 -14.27 23.35
N ASN A 197 -5.01 -13.89 22.68
CA ASN A 197 -6.18 -13.29 23.31
C ASN A 197 -6.87 -14.26 24.29
N TYR A 198 -7.04 -15.54 23.95
CA TYR A 198 -7.53 -16.55 24.90
C TYR A 198 -6.65 -16.61 26.15
N MET A 199 -5.32 -16.63 26.01
CA MET A 199 -4.39 -16.64 27.14
C MET A 199 -4.48 -15.36 27.99
N LYS A 200 -4.57 -14.19 27.34
CA LYS A 200 -4.74 -12.90 28.03
C LYS A 200 -6.01 -12.88 28.88
N ASN A 201 -7.12 -13.33 28.31
CA ASN A 201 -8.42 -13.40 28.97
C ASN A 201 -8.37 -14.37 30.15
N LEU A 202 -7.72 -15.53 29.97
CA LEU A 202 -7.53 -16.51 31.03
C LEU A 202 -6.67 -15.96 32.17
N LYS A 203 -5.61 -15.18 31.88
CA LYS A 203 -4.81 -14.52 32.93
C LYS A 203 -5.62 -13.52 33.74
N ARG A 204 -6.47 -12.74 33.08
CA ARG A 204 -7.38 -11.80 33.76
C ARG A 204 -8.40 -12.55 34.61
N PHE A 205 -8.93 -13.66 34.11
CA PHE A 205 -9.79 -14.54 34.89
C PHE A 205 -9.09 -15.08 36.14
N ILE A 206 -7.86 -15.59 36.02
CA ILE A 206 -7.10 -16.07 37.19
C ILE A 206 -6.84 -14.93 38.19
N ARG A 207 -6.58 -13.70 37.72
CA ARG A 207 -6.45 -12.53 38.62
C ARG A 207 -7.73 -12.24 39.37
N TYR A 208 -8.89 -12.34 38.71
CA TYR A 208 -10.18 -12.27 39.36
C TYR A 208 -10.34 -13.36 40.43
N ILE A 209 -10.01 -14.62 40.11
CA ILE A 209 -10.06 -15.71 41.09
C ILE A 209 -9.18 -15.40 42.30
N ILE A 210 -7.95 -14.94 42.09
CA ILE A 210 -7.04 -14.51 43.16
C ILE A 210 -7.67 -13.46 44.08
N THR A 211 -8.50 -12.54 43.56
CA THR A 211 -9.16 -11.51 44.38
C THR A 211 -10.28 -12.05 45.27
N ILE A 212 -10.86 -13.22 44.93
CA ILE A 212 -12.03 -13.77 45.63
C ILE A 212 -11.76 -15.08 46.40
N THR A 213 -10.55 -15.65 46.32
CA THR A 213 -10.23 -16.97 46.90
C THR A 213 -9.32 -16.93 48.13
N ASP A 214 -9.28 -18.05 48.85
CA ASP A 214 -8.39 -18.30 50.00
C ASP A 214 -6.92 -18.59 49.62
N ARG A 215 -6.09 -18.80 50.64
CA ARG A 215 -4.63 -18.96 50.50
C ARG A 215 -4.22 -20.22 49.73
N ALA A 216 -5.02 -21.29 49.72
CA ALA A 216 -4.66 -22.54 49.06
C ALA A 216 -4.90 -22.47 47.55
N VAL A 217 -6.05 -21.93 47.14
CA VAL A 217 -6.35 -21.70 45.71
C VAL A 217 -5.46 -20.60 45.14
N PHE A 218 -5.05 -19.63 45.96
CA PHE A 218 -4.13 -18.57 45.58
C PHE A 218 -2.77 -19.08 45.06
N GLU A 219 -2.15 -20.04 45.74
CA GLU A 219 -0.85 -20.59 45.29
C GLU A 219 -0.99 -21.44 44.01
N GLN A 220 -2.10 -22.18 43.87
CA GLN A 220 -2.39 -22.90 42.62
C GLN A 220 -2.58 -21.94 41.44
N CYS A 221 -3.31 -20.84 41.65
CA CYS A 221 -3.49 -19.77 40.66
C CYS A 221 -2.15 -19.12 40.25
N LYS A 222 -1.26 -18.83 41.21
CA LYS A 222 0.08 -18.32 40.92
C LYS A 222 0.92 -19.29 40.10
N HIS A 223 0.94 -20.56 40.49
CA HIS A 223 1.66 -21.60 39.77
C HIS A 223 1.14 -21.72 38.34
N PHE A 224 -0.19 -21.75 38.16
CA PHE A 224 -0.81 -21.80 36.83
C PHE A 224 -0.45 -20.57 35.98
N LEU A 225 -0.45 -19.36 36.55
CA LEU A 225 -0.02 -18.14 35.83
C LEU A 225 1.43 -18.23 35.35
N LEU A 226 2.34 -18.78 36.16
CA LEU A 226 3.73 -19.00 35.75
C LEU A 226 3.81 -19.96 34.57
N CYS A 227 3.13 -21.10 34.62
CA CYS A 227 3.08 -22.06 33.52
C CYS A 227 2.48 -21.45 32.24
N LEU A 228 1.40 -20.67 32.38
CA LEU A 228 0.75 -19.98 31.26
C LEU A 228 1.63 -18.87 30.67
N ASN A 229 2.47 -18.21 31.48
CA ASN A 229 3.49 -17.26 31.00
C ASN A 229 4.54 -17.97 30.15
N GLU A 230 5.05 -19.12 30.58
CA GLU A 230 6.04 -19.88 29.80
C GLU A 230 5.45 -20.41 28.49
N LEU A 231 4.21 -20.89 28.52
CA LEU A 231 3.50 -21.28 27.31
C LEU A 231 3.34 -20.10 26.34
N GLN A 232 2.94 -18.94 26.84
CA GLN A 232 2.83 -17.73 26.02
C GLN A 232 4.19 -17.33 25.44
N LYS A 233 5.29 -17.36 26.20
CA LYS A 233 6.64 -17.04 25.69
C LYS A 233 7.03 -17.93 24.51
N SER A 234 6.75 -19.24 24.59
CA SER A 234 7.00 -20.18 23.49
C SER A 234 6.19 -19.80 22.24
N MET A 235 4.90 -19.48 22.41
CA MET A 235 4.01 -19.12 21.29
C MET A 235 4.30 -17.74 20.71
N SER A 236 4.73 -16.77 21.52
CA SER A 236 5.10 -15.42 21.07
C SER A 236 6.23 -15.47 20.05
N LYS A 237 7.21 -16.39 20.18
CA LYS A 237 8.25 -16.59 19.15
C LYS A 237 7.64 -16.99 17.80
N GLN A 238 6.59 -17.80 17.81
CA GLN A 238 5.89 -18.21 16.59
C GLN A 238 5.01 -17.10 15.99
N VAL A 239 4.45 -16.22 16.84
CA VAL A 239 3.76 -14.99 16.41
C VAL A 239 4.75 -14.06 15.72
N SER A 240 5.91 -13.80 16.32
CA SER A 240 6.96 -12.98 15.71
C SER A 240 7.42 -13.55 14.37
N ARG A 241 7.65 -14.87 14.27
CA ARG A 241 7.98 -15.52 12.98
C ARG A 241 6.89 -15.34 11.93
N GLU A 242 5.61 -15.36 12.30
CA GLU A 242 4.51 -15.14 11.36
C GLU A 242 4.44 -13.69 10.90
N ILE A 243 4.64 -12.74 11.80
CA ILE A 243 4.71 -11.30 11.46
C ILE A 243 5.87 -11.06 10.51
N THR A 244 7.06 -11.60 10.84
CA THR A 244 8.23 -11.52 9.95
C THR A 244 7.99 -12.22 8.61
N GLY A 245 7.32 -13.38 8.62
CA GLY A 245 6.94 -14.10 7.40
C GLY A 245 5.96 -13.32 6.53
N LYS A 246 4.96 -12.68 7.12
CA LYS A 246 4.04 -11.75 6.44
C LYS A 246 4.80 -10.56 5.85
N GLY A 247 5.73 -9.98 6.60
CA GLY A 247 6.62 -8.92 6.13
C GLY A 247 7.48 -9.36 4.95
N TYR A 248 8.04 -10.57 4.98
CA TYR A 248 8.79 -11.14 3.87
C TYR A 248 7.91 -11.35 2.62
N ILE A 249 6.71 -11.94 2.78
CA ILE A 249 5.76 -12.11 1.67
C ILE A 249 5.40 -10.75 1.07
N GLN A 250 5.14 -9.73 1.91
CA GLN A 250 4.85 -8.37 1.45
C GLN A 250 6.02 -7.75 0.68
N MET A 251 7.26 -7.99 1.12
CA MET A 251 8.46 -7.54 0.41
C MET A 251 8.69 -8.23 -0.94
N VAL A 252 8.37 -9.53 -1.05
CA VAL A 252 8.60 -10.33 -2.26
C VAL A 252 7.42 -10.24 -3.24
N SER A 253 6.22 -9.90 -2.75
CA SER A 253 5.05 -9.64 -3.58
C SER A 253 5.20 -8.35 -4.38
N VAL A 254 4.59 -8.29 -5.56
CA VAL A 254 4.51 -7.04 -6.34
C VAL A 254 3.82 -5.99 -5.48
N ALA A 255 4.58 -4.94 -5.13
CA ALA A 255 4.09 -3.87 -4.27
C ALA A 255 2.92 -3.16 -4.94
N LYS A 256 1.81 -3.02 -4.20
CA LYS A 256 0.67 -2.22 -4.65
C LYS A 256 1.06 -0.75 -4.72
N THR A 257 0.64 -0.10 -5.78
CA THR A 257 0.87 1.34 -5.99
C THR A 257 -0.26 2.18 -5.41
N PRO A 258 -0.02 3.45 -5.04
CA PRO A 258 -1.08 4.39 -4.66
C PRO A 258 -2.21 4.47 -5.69
N LYS A 259 -1.88 4.36 -6.99
CA LYS A 259 -2.84 4.35 -8.09
C LYS A 259 -3.75 3.12 -8.05
N GLU A 260 -3.18 1.93 -7.87
CA GLU A 260 -3.97 0.70 -7.72
C GLU A 260 -4.92 0.77 -6.53
N CYS A 261 -4.52 1.44 -5.43
CA CYS A 261 -5.39 1.62 -4.28
C CYS A 261 -6.59 2.53 -4.55
N TRP A 262 -6.52 3.40 -5.56
CA TRP A 262 -7.60 4.33 -5.94
C TRP A 262 -8.32 3.92 -7.23
N GLU A 263 -7.94 2.80 -7.82
CA GLU A 263 -8.41 2.40 -9.15
C GLU A 263 -9.93 2.23 -9.20
N ILE A 264 -10.54 1.71 -8.14
CA ILE A 264 -12.00 1.59 -8.04
C ILE A 264 -12.70 2.95 -8.07
N LEU A 265 -12.14 3.96 -7.38
CA LEU A 265 -12.67 5.31 -7.40
C LEU A 265 -12.54 5.90 -8.81
N ARG A 266 -11.42 5.67 -9.48
CA ARG A 266 -11.17 6.16 -10.83
C ARG A 266 -12.11 5.55 -11.87
N VAL A 267 -12.26 4.22 -11.87
CA VAL A 267 -13.08 3.49 -12.85
C VAL A 267 -14.57 3.75 -12.62
N ALA A 268 -15.01 3.84 -11.36
CA ALA A 268 -16.41 4.07 -11.03
C ALA A 268 -16.84 5.55 -11.12
N LYS A 269 -15.91 6.53 -11.09
CA LYS A 269 -16.24 7.97 -10.97
C LYS A 269 -17.24 8.44 -12.03
N ASN A 270 -17.08 8.06 -13.30
CA ASN A 270 -17.98 8.53 -14.36
C ASN A 270 -19.41 8.02 -14.21
N GLU A 271 -19.57 6.73 -13.85
CA GLU A 271 -20.88 6.13 -13.58
C GLU A 271 -21.51 6.76 -12.33
N PHE A 272 -20.72 6.91 -11.27
CA PHE A 272 -21.14 7.56 -10.03
C PHE A 272 -21.59 9.01 -10.25
N VAL A 273 -20.81 9.84 -10.95
CA VAL A 273 -21.15 11.25 -11.22
C VAL A 273 -22.42 11.35 -12.06
N CYS A 274 -22.61 10.45 -13.03
CA CYS A 274 -23.84 10.38 -13.81
C CYS A 274 -25.05 10.05 -12.92
N ILE A 275 -24.92 9.05 -12.04
CA ILE A 275 -25.98 8.64 -11.13
C ILE A 275 -26.30 9.73 -10.10
N ILE A 276 -25.30 10.26 -9.41
CA ILE A 276 -25.53 11.27 -8.37
C ILE A 276 -26.05 12.58 -8.97
N GLY A 277 -25.68 12.89 -10.21
CA GLY A 277 -26.21 14.03 -10.97
C GLY A 277 -27.73 13.94 -11.18
N LYS A 278 -28.29 12.74 -11.36
CA LYS A 278 -29.75 12.55 -11.40
C LYS A 278 -30.40 12.97 -10.08
N ALA A 279 -29.84 12.51 -8.95
CA ALA A 279 -30.35 12.88 -7.63
C ALA A 279 -30.21 14.39 -7.34
N MET A 280 -29.12 15.03 -7.81
CA MET A 280 -28.95 16.49 -7.73
C MET A 280 -30.01 17.26 -8.50
N ASN A 281 -30.55 16.67 -9.58
CA ASN A 281 -31.66 17.22 -10.36
C ASN A 281 -33.03 16.76 -9.86
N GLU A 282 -33.11 16.21 -8.64
CA GLU A 282 -34.34 15.70 -8.01
C GLU A 282 -34.99 14.52 -8.76
N GLU A 283 -34.25 13.84 -9.64
CA GLU A 283 -34.72 12.64 -10.30
C GLU A 283 -34.68 11.42 -9.36
N SER A 284 -35.63 10.50 -9.54
CA SER A 284 -35.68 9.27 -8.76
C SER A 284 -34.61 8.28 -9.22
N LEU A 285 -33.83 7.76 -8.27
CA LEU A 285 -32.83 6.72 -8.51
C LEU A 285 -33.41 5.32 -8.37
N LEU A 286 -32.94 4.40 -9.22
CA LEU A 286 -33.17 2.96 -9.04
C LEU A 286 -32.45 2.45 -7.78
N GLU A 287 -32.92 1.36 -7.18
CA GLU A 287 -32.28 0.76 -5.99
C GLU A 287 -30.79 0.41 -6.25
N THR A 288 -30.47 -0.10 -7.45
CA THR A 288 -29.09 -0.39 -7.86
C THR A 288 -28.21 0.87 -7.95
N GLU A 289 -28.80 2.01 -8.33
CA GLU A 289 -28.13 3.30 -8.43
C GLU A 289 -27.92 3.91 -7.04
N GLN A 290 -28.92 3.82 -6.15
CA GLN A 290 -28.81 4.22 -4.75
C GLN A 290 -27.69 3.43 -4.04
N LEU A 291 -27.65 2.10 -4.25
CA LEU A 291 -26.60 1.23 -3.70
C LEU A 291 -25.23 1.55 -4.29
N HIS A 292 -25.17 1.94 -5.57
CA HIS A 292 -23.94 2.39 -6.21
C HIS A 292 -23.39 3.67 -5.56
N VAL A 293 -24.27 4.65 -5.25
CA VAL A 293 -23.90 5.87 -4.51
C VAL A 293 -23.36 5.52 -3.12
N LEU A 294 -24.05 4.64 -2.38
CA LEU A 294 -23.58 4.19 -1.06
C LEU A 294 -22.16 3.59 -1.15
N TYR A 295 -21.96 2.60 -2.04
CA TYR A 295 -20.69 1.90 -2.17
C TYR A 295 -19.55 2.82 -2.62
N TYR A 296 -19.81 3.77 -3.52
CA TYR A 296 -18.81 4.72 -3.95
C TYR A 296 -18.38 5.64 -2.80
N LEU A 297 -19.33 6.17 -2.02
CA LEU A 297 -19.03 7.06 -0.89
C LEU A 297 -18.31 6.34 0.25
N GLU A 298 -18.70 5.11 0.58
CA GLU A 298 -17.95 4.29 1.54
C GLU A 298 -16.51 4.05 1.05
N SER A 299 -16.35 3.69 -0.22
CA SER A 299 -15.03 3.46 -0.84
C SER A 299 -14.18 4.72 -0.83
N LEU A 300 -14.77 5.89 -1.10
CA LEU A 300 -14.10 7.19 -1.06
C LEU A 300 -13.52 7.43 0.35
N LEU A 301 -14.34 7.27 1.39
CA LEU A 301 -13.90 7.45 2.77
C LEU A 301 -12.85 6.41 3.21
N MET A 302 -12.98 5.15 2.78
CA MET A 302 -12.04 4.08 3.12
C MET A 302 -10.69 4.19 2.40
N LEU A 303 -10.68 4.57 1.12
CA LEU A 303 -9.51 4.48 0.25
C LEU A 303 -8.84 5.83 -0.01
N LYS A 304 -9.61 6.91 -0.20
CA LYS A 304 -9.07 8.27 -0.37
C LYS A 304 -8.79 8.91 0.98
N HIS A 305 -9.75 8.88 1.90
CA HIS A 305 -9.58 9.48 3.25
C HIS A 305 -8.98 8.53 4.29
N LEU A 306 -8.61 7.30 3.89
CA LEU A 306 -7.93 6.31 4.72
C LEU A 306 -8.64 6.02 6.05
N GLN A 307 -9.98 6.14 6.07
CA GLN A 307 -10.75 5.90 7.27
C GLN A 307 -10.95 4.41 7.52
N ARG A 308 -11.01 4.05 8.80
CA ARG A 308 -11.35 2.67 9.21
C ARG A 308 -12.83 2.41 8.96
N ALA A 309 -13.19 1.17 8.62
CA ALA A 309 -14.58 0.77 8.44
C ALA A 309 -15.45 1.10 9.66
N GLY A 310 -14.91 0.98 10.87
CA GLY A 310 -15.60 1.37 12.11
C GLY A 310 -15.95 2.85 12.18
N VAL A 311 -15.14 3.76 11.62
CA VAL A 311 -15.46 5.19 11.58
C VAL A 311 -16.68 5.44 10.70
N ILE A 312 -16.74 4.78 9.54
CA ILE A 312 -17.83 4.92 8.57
C ILE A 312 -19.13 4.33 9.12
N LYS A 313 -19.05 3.11 9.67
CA LYS A 313 -20.17 2.40 10.30
C LYS A 313 -20.81 3.19 11.46
N HIS A 314 -20.00 3.95 12.19
CA HIS A 314 -20.43 4.64 13.40
C HIS A 314 -20.63 6.15 13.24
N LEU A 315 -20.39 6.72 12.06
CA LEU A 315 -20.68 8.13 11.77
C LEU A 315 -22.16 8.42 12.03
N THR A 316 -22.44 9.43 12.87
CA THR A 316 -23.82 9.81 13.21
C THR A 316 -24.32 11.01 12.41
N LEU A 317 -25.64 11.17 12.39
CA LEU A 317 -26.28 12.37 11.84
C LEU A 317 -25.86 13.63 12.60
N SER A 318 -25.71 13.56 13.93
CA SER A 318 -25.28 14.71 14.72
C SER A 318 -23.86 15.15 14.38
N GLU A 319 -22.96 14.21 14.12
CA GLU A 319 -21.59 14.50 13.63
C GLU A 319 -21.61 15.09 12.22
N TRP A 320 -22.43 14.54 11.31
CA TRP A 320 -22.60 15.09 9.97
C TRP A 320 -23.17 16.52 9.97
N LEU A 321 -24.19 16.79 10.80
CA LEU A 321 -24.84 18.10 10.89
C LEU A 321 -23.99 19.13 11.65
N SER A 322 -23.03 18.69 12.46
CA SER A 322 -22.07 19.56 13.15
C SER A 322 -20.77 19.79 12.38
N ARG A 323 -20.71 19.38 11.11
CA ARG A 323 -19.55 19.63 10.23
C ARG A 323 -19.29 21.12 10.09
N SER A 324 -18.01 21.49 9.98
CA SER A 324 -17.58 22.89 9.96
C SER A 324 -16.67 23.18 8.77
N ALA A 325 -16.73 24.41 8.27
CA ALA A 325 -15.88 24.87 7.18
C ALA A 325 -14.47 25.22 7.70
N CYS A 326 -13.46 24.84 6.93
CA CYS A 326 -12.06 25.19 7.12
C CYS A 326 -11.54 25.84 5.83
N LYS A 327 -11.12 27.09 5.91
CA LYS A 327 -10.49 27.78 4.79
C LYS A 327 -8.98 27.71 4.93
N LEU A 328 -8.31 27.18 3.91
CA LEU A 328 -6.87 27.08 3.87
C LEU A 328 -6.22 28.44 3.47
N PRO A 329 -4.93 28.64 3.78
CA PRO A 329 -4.20 29.87 3.42
C PRO A 329 -4.14 30.13 1.91
N ASP A 330 -4.25 29.10 1.09
CA ASP A 330 -4.28 29.18 -0.38
C ASP A 330 -5.68 29.52 -0.92
N GLY A 331 -6.67 29.68 -0.05
CA GLY A 331 -8.04 30.09 -0.39
C GLY A 331 -9.00 28.94 -0.63
N GLU A 332 -8.55 27.68 -0.62
CA GLU A 332 -9.41 26.51 -0.77
C GLU A 332 -10.30 26.30 0.47
N ASN A 333 -11.56 25.89 0.23
CA ASN A 333 -12.49 25.54 1.29
C ASN A 333 -12.55 24.02 1.45
N TRP A 334 -12.58 23.59 2.71
CA TRP A 334 -12.68 22.21 3.12
C TRP A 334 -13.79 22.07 4.17
N THR A 335 -14.47 20.94 4.19
CA THR A 335 -15.42 20.60 5.24
C THR A 335 -14.81 19.59 6.20
N VAL A 336 -14.94 19.84 7.50
CA VAL A 336 -14.34 19.05 8.58
C VAL A 336 -15.44 18.36 9.38
N ILE A 337 -15.33 17.04 9.51
CA ILE A 337 -16.22 16.21 10.34
C ILE A 337 -15.38 15.49 11.39
N GLY A 338 -15.70 15.69 12.67
CA GLY A 338 -15.10 14.97 13.78
C GLY A 338 -15.96 13.76 14.17
N VAL A 339 -15.37 12.56 14.18
CA VAL A 339 -16.08 11.30 14.44
C VAL A 339 -15.57 10.63 15.71
N LYS A 340 -16.48 10.38 16.65
CA LYS A 340 -16.21 9.69 17.91
C LYS A 340 -16.35 8.18 17.73
N HIS A 341 -15.23 7.51 17.46
CA HIS A 341 -15.17 6.05 17.36
C HIS A 341 -14.60 5.39 18.63
N LYS A 342 -14.46 4.05 18.69
CA LYS A 342 -13.95 3.27 19.85
C LYS A 342 -12.60 3.73 20.41
N THR A 343 -11.84 4.53 19.66
CA THR A 343 -10.56 5.15 20.05
C THR A 343 -10.67 6.62 20.43
N ALA A 344 -11.87 7.21 20.46
CA ALA A 344 -12.13 8.62 20.76
C ALA A 344 -11.63 9.05 22.15
N THR A 345 -11.48 8.09 23.08
CA THR A 345 -10.86 8.31 24.39
C THR A 345 -9.39 8.71 24.28
N GLN A 346 -8.73 8.39 23.16
CA GLN A 346 -7.34 8.76 22.89
C GLN A 346 -7.23 9.78 21.76
N GLN A 347 -7.95 9.60 20.64
CA GLN A 347 -7.97 10.53 19.50
C GLN A 347 -9.30 10.42 18.72
N VAL A 348 -9.88 11.57 18.38
CA VAL A 348 -11.05 11.69 17.49
C VAL A 348 -10.59 11.50 16.04
N ALA A 349 -11.35 10.74 15.25
CA ALA A 349 -11.08 10.59 13.82
C ALA A 349 -11.63 11.81 13.08
N THR A 350 -10.90 12.29 12.07
CA THR A 350 -11.31 13.49 11.30
C THR A 350 -11.46 13.14 9.83
N ILE A 351 -12.62 13.45 9.27
CA ILE A 351 -12.89 13.37 7.83
C ILE A 351 -12.81 14.79 7.26
N LEU A 352 -12.11 14.95 6.15
CA LEU A 352 -11.85 16.23 5.50
C LEU A 352 -12.27 16.12 4.05
N LEU A 353 -13.33 16.84 3.69
CA LEU A 353 -13.97 16.77 2.38
C LEU A 353 -13.65 18.03 1.59
N ASP A 354 -13.37 17.86 0.30
CA ASP A 354 -13.40 18.99 -0.63
C ASP A 354 -14.87 19.39 -0.96
N GLU A 355 -15.05 20.48 -1.71
CA GLU A 355 -16.38 20.99 -2.07
C GLU A 355 -17.21 19.98 -2.89
N GLU A 356 -16.55 19.18 -3.73
CA GLU A 356 -17.21 18.16 -4.55
C GLU A 356 -17.72 17.00 -3.66
N GLU A 357 -16.88 16.55 -2.73
CA GLU A 357 -17.18 15.47 -1.80
C GLU A 357 -18.25 15.83 -0.76
N ASP A 358 -18.20 17.04 -0.20
CA ASP A 358 -19.24 17.53 0.72
C ASP A 358 -20.61 17.56 0.01
N ALA A 359 -20.65 18.06 -1.23
CA ALA A 359 -21.87 18.08 -2.02
C ALA A 359 -22.41 16.68 -2.29
N TRP A 360 -21.54 15.71 -2.62
CA TRP A 360 -21.96 14.32 -2.84
C TRP A 360 -22.53 13.66 -1.58
N LEU A 361 -21.88 13.83 -0.44
CA LEU A 361 -22.37 13.30 0.84
C LEU A 361 -23.67 13.98 1.29
N ASP A 362 -23.83 15.27 0.99
CA ASP A 362 -25.06 16.01 1.25
C ASP A 362 -26.21 15.55 0.35
N VAL A 363 -25.95 15.23 -0.93
CA VAL A 363 -26.93 14.62 -1.83
C VAL A 363 -27.34 13.24 -1.35
N TYR A 364 -26.39 12.42 -0.90
CA TYR A 364 -26.70 11.14 -0.27
C TYR A 364 -27.62 11.34 0.94
N TYR A 365 -27.29 12.27 1.84
CA TYR A 365 -28.08 12.57 3.03
C TYR A 365 -29.51 13.03 2.71
N ARG A 366 -29.68 13.89 1.69
CA ARG A 366 -30.98 14.49 1.34
C ARG A 366 -31.86 13.66 0.42
N HIS A 367 -31.27 12.82 -0.43
CA HIS A 367 -32.01 12.11 -1.48
C HIS A 367 -31.91 10.58 -1.39
N VAL A 368 -30.71 10.04 -1.18
CA VAL A 368 -30.50 8.58 -1.18
C VAL A 368 -30.91 7.95 0.15
N ARG A 369 -30.41 8.50 1.26
CA ARG A 369 -30.70 8.03 2.62
C ARG A 369 -32.21 8.01 2.92
N PRO A 370 -33.01 9.04 2.58
CA PRO A 370 -34.46 8.98 2.80
C PRO A 370 -35.16 7.90 1.97
N ALA A 371 -34.65 7.56 0.79
CA ALA A 371 -35.19 6.44 0.00
C ALA A 371 -34.98 5.10 0.72
N PHE A 372 -33.85 4.90 1.38
CA PHE A 372 -33.59 3.71 2.19
C PHE A 372 -34.45 3.62 3.45
N LEU A 373 -34.74 4.76 4.09
CA LEU A 373 -35.65 4.80 5.25
C LEU A 373 -37.09 4.44 4.89
N LYS A 374 -37.55 4.76 3.66
CA LYS A 374 -38.89 4.35 3.21
C LYS A 374 -39.06 2.83 3.16
N ASN A 375 -37.95 2.08 3.11
CA ASN A 375 -37.95 0.63 3.09
C ASN A 375 -37.87 0.00 4.49
N SER A 376 -37.76 0.80 5.57
CA SER A 376 -37.75 0.27 6.93
C SER A 376 -39.16 0.20 7.52
N ASP A 377 -39.48 -0.92 8.16
CA ASP A 377 -40.70 -1.09 8.97
C ASP A 377 -40.59 -0.42 10.36
N ASP A 378 -39.41 0.12 10.71
CA ASP A 378 -39.12 0.67 12.03
C ASP A 378 -39.57 2.15 12.14
N MET A 379 -40.32 2.46 13.20
CA MET A 379 -40.86 3.82 13.48
C MET A 379 -39.81 4.79 14.07
N GLN A 380 -38.57 4.33 14.30
CA GLN A 380 -37.48 5.13 14.83
C GLN A 380 -36.44 5.40 13.75
N GLU A 381 -36.20 6.67 13.43
CA GLU A 381 -35.10 7.05 12.53
C GLU A 381 -33.76 6.67 13.14
N ASP A 382 -32.98 5.86 12.43
CA ASP A 382 -31.63 5.51 12.85
C ASP A 382 -30.74 6.76 12.92
N GLU A 383 -29.98 6.92 14.01
CA GLU A 383 -29.05 8.05 14.18
C GLU A 383 -27.79 7.94 13.31
N ARG A 384 -27.63 6.83 12.57
CA ARG A 384 -26.46 6.56 11.74
C ARG A 384 -26.56 7.27 10.40
N PHE A 385 -25.45 7.83 9.94
CA PHE A 385 -25.38 8.53 8.67
C PHE A 385 -25.51 7.55 7.49
N PHE A 386 -24.67 6.52 7.45
CA PHE A 386 -24.79 5.46 6.46
C PHE A 386 -25.76 4.37 6.92
N ILE A 387 -26.72 4.06 6.07
CA ILE A 387 -27.72 3.01 6.28
C ILE A 387 -27.80 2.14 5.02
N SER A 388 -28.16 0.89 5.22
CA SER A 388 -28.42 -0.09 4.16
C SER A 388 -29.72 0.19 3.42
N THR A 389 -29.95 -0.49 2.29
CA THR A 389 -31.19 -0.36 1.51
C THR A 389 -32.46 -0.75 2.29
N THR A 390 -32.31 -1.48 3.40
CA THR A 390 -33.40 -1.84 4.32
C THR A 390 -33.63 -0.79 5.42
N GLY A 391 -32.99 0.37 5.33
CA GLY A 391 -33.07 1.46 6.31
C GLY A 391 -32.32 1.25 7.63
N LYS A 392 -31.70 0.08 7.83
CA LYS A 392 -30.93 -0.27 9.05
C LYS A 392 -29.47 0.16 8.93
N PRO A 393 -28.71 0.30 10.03
CA PRO A 393 -27.30 0.66 9.96
C PRO A 393 -26.51 -0.32 9.13
N ILE A 394 -25.58 0.19 8.33
CA ILE A 394 -24.66 -0.66 7.56
C ILE A 394 -23.89 -1.58 8.52
N TYR A 395 -23.72 -2.85 8.13
CA TYR A 395 -23.11 -3.83 9.01
C TYR A 395 -21.59 -3.91 8.84
N ASN A 396 -21.11 -4.00 7.59
CA ASN A 396 -19.70 -4.20 7.28
C ASN A 396 -19.27 -3.47 5.99
N PRO A 397 -18.81 -2.20 6.09
CA PRO A 397 -18.33 -1.43 4.94
C PRO A 397 -17.20 -2.11 4.17
N SER A 398 -16.41 -2.98 4.81
CA SER A 398 -15.32 -3.70 4.13
C SER A 398 -15.87 -4.75 3.14
N ASN A 399 -17.01 -5.36 3.46
CA ASN A 399 -17.67 -6.30 2.54
C ASN A 399 -18.33 -5.54 1.39
N ASP A 400 -18.90 -4.37 1.66
CA ASP A 400 -19.47 -3.49 0.62
C ASP A 400 -18.38 -3.01 -0.35
N LEU A 401 -17.22 -2.59 0.16
CA LEU A 401 -16.04 -2.30 -0.66
C LEU A 401 -15.57 -3.51 -1.49
N GLN A 402 -15.57 -4.71 -0.91
CA GLN A 402 -15.23 -5.93 -1.64
C GLN A 402 -16.22 -6.23 -2.77
N ARG A 403 -17.52 -6.08 -2.51
CA ARG A 403 -18.57 -6.22 -3.55
C ARG A 403 -18.40 -5.17 -4.64
N PHE A 404 -18.00 -3.96 -4.27
CA PHE A 404 -17.74 -2.88 -5.22
C PHE A 404 -16.55 -3.18 -6.13
N HIS A 405 -15.43 -3.67 -5.58
CA HIS A 405 -14.31 -4.18 -6.38
C HIS A 405 -14.75 -5.30 -7.32
N ALA A 406 -15.56 -6.25 -6.84
CA ALA A 406 -16.07 -7.35 -7.63
C ALA A 406 -16.95 -6.87 -8.80
N LYS A 407 -17.82 -5.86 -8.61
CA LYS A 407 -18.64 -5.25 -9.67
C LYS A 407 -17.79 -4.79 -10.85
N TYR A 408 -16.61 -4.21 -10.58
CA TYR A 408 -15.70 -3.69 -11.60
C TYR A 408 -14.59 -4.68 -12.00
N ASN A 409 -14.65 -5.93 -11.55
CA ASN A 409 -13.62 -6.95 -11.78
C ASN A 409 -12.21 -6.51 -11.33
N LEU A 410 -12.13 -5.73 -10.25
CA LEU A 410 -10.88 -5.26 -9.67
C LEU A 410 -10.43 -6.16 -8.50
N PRO A 411 -9.11 -6.27 -8.26
CA PRO A 411 -8.60 -6.90 -7.05
C PRO A 411 -9.11 -6.20 -5.79
N ASN A 412 -9.44 -6.97 -4.75
CA ASN A 412 -9.89 -6.40 -3.50
C ASN A 412 -8.75 -5.63 -2.80
N ILE A 413 -8.95 -4.34 -2.57
CA ILE A 413 -8.08 -3.47 -1.77
C ILE A 413 -8.81 -3.08 -0.49
N THR A 414 -8.18 -3.28 0.66
CA THR A 414 -8.73 -2.84 1.95
C THR A 414 -8.20 -1.46 2.33
N SER A 415 -8.90 -0.75 3.23
CA SER A 415 -8.41 0.54 3.76
C SER A 415 -7.03 0.41 4.43
N GLN A 416 -6.73 -0.72 5.07
CA GLN A 416 -5.43 -0.99 5.66
C GLN A 416 -4.32 -1.10 4.60
N VAL A 417 -4.57 -1.79 3.49
CA VAL A 417 -3.61 -1.89 2.37
C VAL A 417 -3.38 -0.51 1.76
N ALA A 418 -4.46 0.24 1.51
CA ALA A 418 -4.36 1.62 1.01
C ALA A 418 -3.53 2.49 1.97
N GLY A 419 -3.82 2.45 3.27
CA GLY A 419 -3.07 3.20 4.29
C GLY A 419 -1.59 2.85 4.30
N GLN A 420 -1.23 1.56 4.31
CA GLN A 420 0.17 1.11 4.28
C GLN A 420 0.92 1.56 3.03
N VAL A 421 0.28 1.43 1.86
CA VAL A 421 0.88 1.82 0.57
C VAL A 421 1.13 3.33 0.53
N LEU A 422 0.14 4.14 0.91
CA LEU A 422 0.28 5.59 0.90
C LEU A 422 1.27 6.06 1.97
N GLU A 423 1.23 5.53 3.19
CA GLU A 423 2.22 5.86 4.23
C GLU A 423 3.66 5.52 3.81
N THR A 424 3.86 4.38 3.14
CA THR A 424 5.18 3.97 2.65
C THR A 424 5.70 4.94 1.59
N ASN A 425 4.84 5.36 0.66
CA ASN A 425 5.20 6.35 -0.36
C ASN A 425 5.49 7.72 0.26
N ILE A 426 4.70 8.15 1.25
CA ILE A 426 4.92 9.41 1.97
C ILE A 426 6.26 9.37 2.71
N LYS A 427 6.56 8.27 3.42
CA LYS A 427 7.84 8.12 4.13
C LYS A 427 9.05 8.17 3.20
N ALA A 428 8.93 7.63 1.99
CA ALA A 428 10.01 7.59 1.01
C ALA A 428 10.23 8.94 0.29
N SER A 429 9.17 9.71 0.07
CA SER A 429 9.21 10.84 -0.87
C SER A 429 9.08 12.22 -0.23
N PHE A 430 8.63 12.31 1.03
CA PHE A 430 8.23 13.59 1.64
C PHE A 430 9.24 14.07 2.69
N THR A 431 9.23 15.37 2.98
CA THR A 431 10.02 15.98 4.06
C THR A 431 9.44 15.66 5.44
N ASP A 432 10.22 15.84 6.51
CA ASP A 432 9.74 15.56 7.87
C ASP A 432 8.57 16.47 8.31
N GLN A 433 8.53 17.69 7.79
CA GLN A 433 7.40 18.61 8.00
C GLN A 433 6.12 18.07 7.35
N GLU A 434 6.20 17.61 6.11
CA GLU A 434 5.06 17.03 5.40
C GLU A 434 4.60 15.70 6.03
N LYS A 435 5.55 14.86 6.49
CA LYS A 435 5.24 13.65 7.27
C LYS A 435 4.48 13.99 8.55
N SER A 436 4.85 15.06 9.25
CA SER A 436 4.16 15.52 10.45
C SER A 436 2.71 15.94 10.18
N LEU A 437 2.45 16.65 9.07
CA LEU A 437 1.09 17.03 8.65
C LEU A 437 0.22 15.81 8.32
N VAL A 438 0.79 14.81 7.65
CA VAL A 438 0.09 13.54 7.38
C VAL A 438 -0.19 12.77 8.67
N ALA A 439 0.77 12.72 9.59
CA ALA A 439 0.60 12.07 10.90
C ALA A 439 -0.47 12.76 11.77
N ASP A 440 -0.57 14.09 11.69
CA ASP A 440 -1.64 14.87 12.32
C ASP A 440 -3.02 14.42 11.82
N TYR A 441 -3.17 14.29 10.49
CA TYR A 441 -4.41 13.86 9.83
C TYR A 441 -4.78 12.41 10.17
N LEU A 442 -3.86 11.46 9.98
CA LEU A 442 -4.12 10.03 10.21
C LEU A 442 -4.19 9.65 11.69
N ALA A 443 -3.98 10.60 12.60
CA ALA A 443 -4.00 10.37 14.04
C ALA A 443 -2.95 9.34 14.53
N HIS A 444 -1.83 9.25 13.83
CA HIS A 444 -0.69 8.38 14.15
C HIS A 444 0.39 9.11 14.96
N LYS A 445 0.07 9.59 16.16
CA LYS A 445 1.11 9.98 17.13
C LYS A 445 1.19 8.92 18.20
N THR A 446 2.36 8.33 18.44
CA THR A 446 2.62 7.38 19.54
C THR A 446 3.53 7.94 20.62
N ALA A 447 4.29 9.00 20.33
CA ALA A 447 5.12 9.69 21.33
C ALA A 447 4.26 10.56 22.27
N THR A 448 4.32 10.26 23.57
CA THR A 448 3.52 10.92 24.63
C THR A 448 3.71 12.43 24.65
N ALA A 449 4.92 12.94 24.41
CA ALA A 449 5.19 14.38 24.39
C ALA A 449 4.48 15.09 23.21
N GLU A 450 4.57 14.55 21.99
CA GLU A 450 3.96 15.16 20.80
C GLU A 450 2.42 15.08 20.80
N LYS A 451 1.84 14.09 21.50
CA LYS A 451 0.38 14.01 21.73
C LYS A 451 -0.15 15.14 22.61
N HIS A 452 0.65 15.62 23.56
CA HIS A 452 0.20 16.56 24.59
C HIS A 452 0.64 18.02 24.34
N TYR A 453 1.73 18.26 23.60
CA TYR A 453 2.24 19.61 23.36
C TYR A 453 1.90 20.20 21.97
N CYS A 454 1.56 19.37 20.96
CA CYS A 454 1.14 19.86 19.65
C CYS A 454 -0.38 19.88 19.53
N LEU A 455 -0.97 21.09 19.53
CA LEU A 455 -2.38 21.26 19.20
C LEU A 455 -2.61 20.87 17.73
N LYS A 456 -3.44 19.84 17.50
CA LYS A 456 -3.92 19.52 16.15
C LYS A 456 -4.80 20.67 15.68
N THR A 457 -4.40 21.34 14.60
CA THR A 457 -5.24 22.32 13.93
C THR A 457 -5.95 21.67 12.76
N THR A 458 -7.17 22.11 12.46
CA THR A 458 -7.93 21.68 11.28
C THR A 458 -7.16 22.00 10.00
N VAL A 459 -6.45 23.13 9.96
CA VAL A 459 -5.59 23.55 8.85
C VAL A 459 -4.47 22.54 8.58
N ASN A 460 -3.75 22.08 9.60
CA ASN A 460 -2.70 21.08 9.41
C ASN A 460 -3.26 19.76 8.89
N ALA A 461 -4.41 19.34 9.40
CA ALA A 461 -5.07 18.12 8.94
C ALA A 461 -5.50 18.24 7.47
N CYS A 462 -6.04 19.39 7.05
CA CYS A 462 -6.37 19.69 5.65
C CYS A 462 -5.12 19.65 4.75
N MET A 463 -4.01 20.24 5.19
CA MET A 463 -2.74 20.14 4.46
C MET A 463 -2.26 18.68 4.35
N GLY A 464 -2.40 17.88 5.41
CA GLY A 464 -2.10 16.45 5.39
C GLY A 464 -2.94 15.66 4.38
N MET A 465 -4.24 15.94 4.29
CA MET A 465 -5.14 15.30 3.31
C MET A 465 -4.80 15.70 1.86
N LYS A 466 -4.42 16.97 1.62
CA LYS A 466 -3.94 17.43 0.31
C LYS A 466 -2.68 16.69 -0.11
N LEU A 467 -1.77 16.49 0.83
CA LEU A 467 -0.53 15.74 0.65
C LEU A 467 -0.80 14.28 0.25
N ILE A 468 -1.71 13.60 0.94
CA ILE A 468 -2.18 12.24 0.59
C ILE A 468 -2.74 12.20 -0.84
N SER A 469 -3.58 13.18 -1.20
CA SER A 469 -4.20 13.22 -2.52
C SER A 469 -3.18 13.42 -3.65
N LYS A 470 -2.13 14.21 -3.41
CA LYS A 470 -1.04 14.39 -4.37
C LYS A 470 -0.30 13.09 -4.66
N VAL A 471 -0.08 12.23 -3.66
CA VAL A 471 0.65 10.94 -3.83
C VAL A 471 -0.09 10.00 -4.78
N ALA A 472 -1.41 9.93 -4.67
CA ALA A 472 -2.20 9.05 -5.52
C ALA A 472 -2.32 9.56 -6.97
N MET A 473 -2.21 10.88 -7.19
CA MET A 473 -2.33 11.51 -8.50
C MET A 473 -1.00 11.68 -9.26
N SER A 474 0.15 11.63 -8.59
CA SER A 474 1.45 11.96 -9.18
C SER A 474 2.15 10.83 -9.97
N ILE A 475 1.54 9.64 -10.08
CA ILE A 475 2.14 8.44 -10.71
C ILE A 475 1.48 8.14 -12.08
N GLU A 476 1.23 9.16 -12.90
CA GLU A 476 0.66 9.02 -14.26
C GLU A 476 1.72 8.93 -15.38
N SER A 477 3.01 8.79 -15.05
CA SER A 477 4.08 8.81 -16.06
C SER A 477 4.42 7.49 -16.74
N ASP A 478 3.82 6.35 -16.41
CA ASP A 478 4.16 5.08 -17.09
C ASP A 478 2.96 4.12 -17.25
N SER A 479 2.86 3.55 -18.45
CA SER A 479 1.91 2.54 -18.97
C SER A 479 0.63 3.04 -19.67
N GLU A 480 0.77 3.23 -20.99
CA GLU A 480 -0.30 3.10 -21.96
C GLU A 480 -0.60 1.60 -22.21
N THR A 481 -1.87 1.20 -22.12
CA THR A 481 -2.42 0.13 -22.95
C THR A 481 -3.79 0.52 -23.45
N ALA A 482 -3.88 0.61 -24.78
CA ALA A 482 -5.07 0.94 -25.55
C ALA A 482 -6.12 -0.19 -25.56
N GLY A 483 -7.39 0.18 -25.58
CA GLY A 483 -8.54 -0.69 -25.86
C GLY A 483 -9.82 0.15 -26.06
N PRO A 484 -10.77 -0.26 -26.91
CA PRO A 484 -11.30 0.61 -27.96
C PRO A 484 -12.54 1.44 -27.61
N SER A 485 -12.60 2.56 -28.31
CA SER A 485 -13.71 3.51 -28.49
C SER A 485 -15.07 2.85 -28.75
N CYS A 486 -16.09 3.33 -28.02
CA CYS A 486 -17.44 3.40 -28.53
C CYS A 486 -17.85 4.87 -28.64
N ALA A 487 -17.92 5.33 -29.88
CA ALA A 487 -18.44 6.63 -30.25
C ALA A 487 -19.95 6.72 -29.97
N SER A 488 -20.40 7.84 -29.40
CA SER A 488 -21.66 8.49 -29.78
C SER A 488 -21.75 9.95 -29.29
N ARG A 489 -21.64 10.84 -30.28
CA ARG A 489 -22.44 12.05 -30.54
C ARG A 489 -22.76 13.02 -29.39
N SER A 490 -22.09 14.17 -29.51
CA SER A 490 -22.66 15.54 -29.50
C SER A 490 -23.71 15.88 -28.45
N ILE A 491 -23.27 16.61 -27.42
CA ILE A 491 -24.07 17.69 -26.84
C ILE A 491 -23.20 18.96 -26.89
N LYS A 492 -23.53 19.84 -27.84
CA LYS A 492 -23.19 21.25 -27.77
C LYS A 492 -24.09 21.87 -26.71
N GLY A 493 -23.51 22.52 -25.71
CA GLY A 493 -24.29 23.33 -24.77
C GLY A 493 -23.50 23.77 -23.56
N ALA A 494 -22.90 24.96 -23.67
CA ALA A 494 -22.56 25.89 -22.60
C ALA A 494 -21.77 25.36 -21.37
N LEU A 495 -20.51 25.80 -21.25
CA LEU A 495 -20.12 26.68 -20.14
C LEU A 495 -18.85 27.45 -20.53
N SER A 496 -19.05 28.67 -21.01
CA SER A 496 -18.00 29.70 -21.05
C SER A 496 -17.75 30.16 -19.61
N SER A 497 -16.77 29.56 -18.95
CA SER A 497 -16.05 30.17 -17.83
C SER A 497 -14.57 29.87 -18.02
N SER A 498 -13.93 30.69 -18.85
CA SER A 498 -12.51 30.63 -19.13
C SER A 498 -11.74 31.04 -17.86
N LYS A 499 -11.45 30.09 -16.97
CA LYS A 499 -10.28 30.20 -16.10
C LYS A 499 -9.09 30.46 -17.02
N LYS A 500 -8.37 31.58 -16.84
CA LYS A 500 -7.13 31.82 -17.57
C LYS A 500 -6.17 30.68 -17.20
N LEU A 501 -6.06 29.66 -18.07
CA LEU A 501 -5.07 28.61 -17.89
C LEU A 501 -3.69 29.26 -17.85
N ASP A 502 -2.86 28.82 -16.93
CA ASP A 502 -1.46 29.22 -16.86
C ASP A 502 -0.71 28.79 -18.14
N GLU A 503 0.39 29.47 -18.47
CA GLU A 503 1.19 29.25 -19.67
C GLU A 503 1.71 27.80 -19.75
N ALA A 504 2.06 27.20 -18.61
CA ALA A 504 2.52 25.82 -18.51
C ALA A 504 1.40 24.79 -18.74
N GLN A 505 0.20 25.05 -18.21
CA GLN A 505 -0.96 24.18 -18.41
C GLN A 505 -1.49 24.27 -19.84
N THR A 506 -1.47 25.47 -20.42
CA THR A 506 -1.84 25.71 -21.82
C THR A 506 -0.87 25.01 -22.76
N TRP A 507 0.43 24.98 -22.44
CA TRP A 507 1.41 24.20 -23.19
C TRP A 507 1.12 22.69 -23.13
N LYS A 508 0.80 22.15 -21.94
CA LYS A 508 0.48 20.71 -21.78
C LYS A 508 -0.73 20.33 -22.64
N LEU A 509 -1.81 21.10 -22.53
CA LEU A 509 -3.02 20.93 -23.34
C LEU A 509 -2.75 21.05 -24.85
N PHE A 510 -1.91 22.00 -25.26
CA PHE A 510 -1.51 22.19 -26.66
C PHE A 510 -0.71 21.00 -27.20
N TYR A 511 0.17 20.42 -26.40
CA TYR A 511 0.96 19.24 -26.78
C TYR A 511 0.11 17.96 -26.85
N GLU A 512 -0.84 17.78 -25.93
CA GLU A 512 -1.81 16.67 -25.96
C GLU A 512 -2.66 16.71 -27.24
N HIS A 513 -3.13 17.89 -27.63
CA HIS A 513 -3.94 18.06 -28.84
C HIS A 513 -3.12 18.02 -30.14
N PHE A 514 -1.88 18.50 -30.11
CA PHE A 514 -0.99 18.50 -31.27
C PHE A 514 0.37 17.89 -30.92
N PRO A 515 0.48 16.55 -30.88
CA PRO A 515 1.76 15.89 -30.60
C PRO A 515 2.85 16.29 -31.59
N VAL A 516 4.05 16.53 -31.08
CA VAL A 516 5.22 16.84 -31.92
C VAL A 516 5.72 15.55 -32.57
N THR A 517 5.59 15.45 -33.88
CA THR A 517 6.07 14.30 -34.68
C THR A 517 7.00 14.77 -35.79
N ILE A 518 7.92 13.89 -36.22
CA ILE A 518 8.93 14.19 -37.26
C ILE A 518 8.23 14.53 -38.60
N ASP A 519 7.23 13.74 -38.98
CA ASP A 519 6.51 13.89 -40.25
C ASP A 519 5.28 14.81 -40.15
N GLY A 520 4.99 15.34 -38.97
CA GLY A 520 3.83 16.21 -38.73
C GLY A 520 3.90 17.49 -39.56
N GLN A 521 2.78 17.86 -40.18
CA GLN A 521 2.65 19.14 -40.87
C GLN A 521 2.33 20.28 -39.90
N SER A 522 2.54 21.53 -40.33
CA SER A 522 2.28 22.68 -39.46
C SER A 522 0.80 22.79 -39.09
N ILE A 523 0.50 22.95 -37.80
CA ILE A 523 -0.86 23.18 -37.28
C ILE A 523 -1.43 24.47 -37.87
N LYS A 524 -2.71 24.58 -38.26
CA LYS A 524 -3.26 25.84 -38.81
C LYS A 524 -3.54 26.84 -37.69
N THR A 525 -3.37 28.15 -37.95
CA THR A 525 -3.55 29.21 -36.94
C THR A 525 -4.92 29.19 -36.25
N LYS A 526 -5.98 28.83 -36.98
CA LYS A 526 -7.33 28.71 -36.43
C LYS A 526 -7.42 27.64 -35.33
N ASP A 527 -6.79 26.49 -35.55
CA ASP A 527 -6.82 25.36 -34.61
C ASP A 527 -5.95 25.65 -33.37
N ARG A 528 -4.84 26.38 -33.55
CA ARG A 528 -3.99 26.83 -32.43
C ARG A 528 -4.72 27.74 -31.46
N ARG A 529 -5.50 28.70 -31.99
CA ARG A 529 -6.26 29.66 -31.18
C ARG A 529 -7.42 29.01 -30.42
N LEU A 530 -8.01 27.96 -30.98
CA LEU A 530 -9.07 27.21 -30.33
C LEU A 530 -8.61 26.55 -29.03
N ILE A 531 -7.36 26.07 -29.00
CA ILE A 531 -6.80 25.31 -27.88
C ILE A 531 -5.99 26.21 -26.93
N ALA A 532 -5.11 27.06 -27.46
CA ALA A 532 -4.19 27.86 -26.65
C ALA A 532 -4.62 29.30 -26.41
N GLY A 533 -5.74 29.76 -27.00
CA GLY A 533 -6.29 31.10 -26.76
C GLY A 533 -5.26 32.22 -26.96
N THR A 534 -4.98 32.96 -25.89
CA THR A 534 -4.01 34.07 -25.85
C THR A 534 -2.55 33.63 -25.79
N HIS A 535 -2.27 32.36 -25.47
CA HIS A 535 -0.92 31.78 -25.41
C HIS A 535 -0.58 31.00 -26.70
N GLU A 536 -1.32 31.19 -27.79
CA GLU A 536 -1.16 30.39 -29.02
C GLU A 536 0.22 30.54 -29.63
N ARG A 537 0.76 31.76 -29.60
CA ARG A 537 2.08 32.05 -30.16
C ARG A 537 3.19 31.37 -29.38
N TYR A 538 3.14 31.47 -28.05
CA TYR A 538 4.10 30.81 -27.15
C TYR A 538 4.10 29.29 -27.38
N CYS A 539 2.92 28.66 -27.32
CA CYS A 539 2.80 27.21 -27.47
C CYS A 539 3.28 26.75 -28.86
N TYR A 540 2.90 27.46 -29.92
CA TYR A 540 3.32 27.11 -31.26
C TYR A 540 4.83 27.27 -31.48
N ASP A 541 5.46 28.31 -30.90
CA ASP A 541 6.90 28.53 -31.05
C ASP A 541 7.70 27.42 -30.35
N LYS A 542 7.23 26.96 -29.19
CA LYS A 542 7.80 25.82 -28.45
C LYS A 542 7.61 24.50 -29.21
N TRP A 543 6.40 24.25 -29.73
CA TRP A 543 6.08 23.10 -30.57
C TRP A 543 6.97 23.03 -31.82
N ARG A 544 7.08 24.16 -32.53
CA ARG A 544 7.88 24.30 -33.75
C ARG A 544 9.37 24.06 -33.48
N SER A 545 9.89 24.57 -32.36
CA SER A 545 11.28 24.39 -31.95
C SER A 545 11.58 22.92 -31.60
N GLN A 546 10.67 22.25 -30.90
CA GLN A 546 10.79 20.81 -30.61
C GLN A 546 10.76 19.97 -31.88
N GLN A 547 9.87 20.28 -32.81
CA GLN A 547 9.79 19.57 -34.09
C GLN A 547 11.06 19.78 -34.94
N GLU A 548 11.59 21.01 -34.99
CA GLU A 548 12.83 21.29 -35.70
C GLU A 548 14.00 20.49 -35.10
N LYS A 549 14.06 20.38 -33.76
CA LYS A 549 15.06 19.55 -33.08
C LYS A 549 14.92 18.08 -33.45
N MET A 550 13.71 17.50 -33.36
CA MET A 550 13.49 16.09 -33.70
C MET A 550 13.84 15.78 -35.16
N ARG A 551 13.51 16.69 -36.08
CA ARG A 551 13.89 16.56 -37.49
C ARG A 551 15.41 16.64 -37.68
N ARG A 552 16.09 17.54 -36.96
CA ARG A 552 17.55 17.67 -37.01
C ARG A 552 18.23 16.39 -36.52
N ASP A 553 17.79 15.87 -35.38
CA ASP A 553 18.33 14.64 -34.79
C ASP A 553 18.11 13.44 -35.71
N ASN A 554 16.94 13.37 -36.38
CA ASN A 554 16.66 12.35 -37.40
C ASN A 554 17.64 12.42 -38.58
N VAL A 555 17.91 13.63 -39.10
CA VAL A 555 18.86 13.83 -40.20
C VAL A 555 20.28 13.46 -39.76
N ILE A 556 20.70 13.85 -38.55
CA ILE A 556 22.02 13.50 -38.02
C ILE A 556 22.17 11.98 -37.85
N ALA A 557 21.13 11.31 -37.32
CA ALA A 557 21.12 9.86 -37.14
C ALA A 557 21.23 9.10 -38.47
N HIS A 558 20.78 9.68 -39.59
CA HIS A 558 20.95 9.09 -40.92
C HIS A 558 22.43 9.02 -41.36
N PHE A 559 23.30 9.87 -40.82
CA PHE A 559 24.72 9.95 -41.14
C PHE A 559 25.62 9.58 -39.95
N PRO A 560 25.60 8.33 -39.45
CA PRO A 560 26.16 7.98 -38.14
C PRO A 560 27.70 7.99 -38.04
N ARG A 561 28.42 7.89 -39.17
CA ARG A 561 29.87 7.55 -39.18
C ARG A 561 30.78 8.59 -39.82
N ARG A 562 30.27 9.37 -40.77
CA ARG A 562 31.03 10.39 -41.51
C ARG A 562 30.18 11.63 -41.64
N GLU A 563 30.83 12.77 -41.47
CA GLU A 563 30.17 14.06 -41.61
C GLU A 563 29.61 14.18 -43.03
N PRO A 564 28.31 14.43 -43.18
CA PRO A 564 27.70 14.58 -44.49
C PRO A 564 28.09 15.93 -45.11
N THR A 565 28.10 16.01 -46.44
CA THR A 565 28.25 17.31 -47.13
C THR A 565 26.91 18.05 -47.16
N ALA A 566 26.95 19.38 -47.33
CA ALA A 566 25.74 20.22 -47.42
C ALA A 566 24.74 19.69 -48.46
N SER A 567 25.21 19.30 -49.66
CA SER A 567 24.36 18.74 -50.72
C SER A 567 23.76 17.37 -50.37
N GLN A 568 24.42 16.56 -49.54
CA GLN A 568 23.87 15.28 -49.08
C GLN A 568 22.74 15.48 -48.07
N VAL A 569 22.91 16.43 -47.16
CA VAL A 569 21.89 16.84 -46.18
C VAL A 569 20.68 17.44 -46.89
N GLU A 570 20.90 18.36 -47.85
CA GLU A 570 19.83 19.02 -48.60
C GLU A 570 18.97 18.00 -49.36
N ARG A 571 19.61 17.09 -50.10
CA ARG A 571 18.90 16.01 -50.81
C ARG A 571 18.13 15.09 -49.86
N TYR A 572 18.64 14.84 -48.66
CA TYR A 572 17.93 14.01 -47.68
C TYR A 572 16.69 14.74 -47.13
N ILE A 573 16.81 16.04 -46.81
CA ILE A 573 15.70 16.86 -46.32
C ILE A 573 14.59 16.99 -47.38
N GLU A 574 14.95 17.16 -48.66
CA GLU A 574 13.97 17.22 -49.76
C GLU A 574 13.15 15.93 -49.87
N ARG A 575 13.74 14.76 -49.59
CA ARG A 575 13.05 13.48 -49.62
C ARG A 575 12.04 13.27 -48.50
N GLN A 576 12.11 14.04 -47.41
CA GLN A 576 11.21 13.88 -46.26
C GLN A 576 9.84 14.57 -46.46
N ASN A 577 9.62 15.27 -47.58
CA ASN A 577 8.35 15.97 -47.89
C ASN A 577 7.88 16.95 -46.80
N TRP A 578 8.81 17.53 -46.05
CA TRP A 578 8.48 18.54 -45.04
C TRP A 578 8.15 19.88 -45.71
N GLU A 579 6.87 20.26 -45.79
CA GLU A 579 6.47 21.50 -46.47
C GLU A 579 6.86 22.76 -45.68
N LYS A 580 6.76 22.70 -44.34
CA LYS A 580 7.02 23.79 -43.41
C LYS A 580 7.89 23.32 -42.26
N ASN A 581 8.62 24.24 -41.62
CA ASN A 581 9.57 23.95 -40.54
C ASN A 581 10.69 22.98 -40.98
N LYS A 582 11.26 23.21 -42.17
CA LYS A 582 12.42 22.48 -42.67
C LYS A 582 13.65 22.83 -41.83
N VAL A 583 14.44 21.83 -41.48
CA VAL A 583 15.73 22.05 -40.81
C VAL A 583 16.69 22.71 -41.79
N LYS A 584 17.47 23.68 -41.31
CA LYS A 584 18.52 24.32 -42.11
C LYS A 584 19.73 23.39 -42.24
N VAL A 585 20.32 23.31 -43.42
CA VAL A 585 21.48 22.45 -43.69
C VAL A 585 22.66 22.82 -42.78
N GLU A 586 22.88 24.11 -42.57
CA GLU A 586 23.95 24.64 -41.72
C GLU A 586 23.76 24.18 -40.26
N ASN A 587 22.51 24.12 -39.79
CA ASN A 587 22.17 23.65 -38.45
C ASN A 587 22.38 22.14 -38.29
N VAL A 588 22.26 21.34 -39.35
CA VAL A 588 22.57 19.91 -39.28
C VAL A 588 24.08 19.70 -39.19
N LEU A 589 24.85 20.36 -40.06
CA LEU A 589 26.31 20.23 -40.10
C LEU A 589 26.95 20.70 -38.79
N CYS A 590 26.52 21.84 -38.26
CA CYS A 590 27.05 22.41 -37.01
C CYS A 590 26.82 21.50 -35.79
N TYR A 591 25.71 20.76 -35.75
CA TYR A 591 25.35 19.88 -34.63
C TYR A 591 25.71 18.40 -34.88
N TRP A 592 26.27 18.08 -36.05
CA TRP A 592 26.61 16.71 -36.40
C TRP A 592 27.82 16.23 -35.57
N GLN A 593 27.69 15.04 -34.99
CA GLN A 593 28.78 14.35 -34.29
C GLN A 593 28.77 12.87 -34.67
N PRO A 594 29.94 12.22 -34.77
CA PRO A 594 30.02 10.79 -35.04
C PRO A 594 29.39 10.00 -33.89
N SER A 595 28.44 9.12 -34.22
CA SER A 595 27.81 8.26 -33.21
C SER A 595 28.84 7.25 -32.67
N ILE A 596 29.09 7.28 -31.35
CA ILE A 596 29.93 6.29 -30.67
C ILE A 596 29.10 5.02 -30.51
N ASN A 597 29.45 4.00 -31.29
CA ASN A 597 28.76 2.72 -31.26
C ASN A 597 29.02 2.03 -29.91
N THR A 598 27.98 1.69 -29.15
CA THR A 598 28.04 0.88 -27.91
C THR A 598 28.28 -0.61 -28.17
N ASP A 599 28.82 -0.96 -29.34
CA ASP A 599 29.39 -2.28 -29.56
C ASP A 599 30.68 -2.37 -28.74
N THR A 600 30.62 -3.16 -27.67
CA THR A 600 31.78 -3.58 -26.89
C THR A 600 32.93 -3.95 -27.84
N PRO A 601 34.19 -3.58 -27.55
CA PRO A 601 35.36 -3.89 -28.39
C PRO A 601 35.49 -5.38 -28.76
N LYS A 602 34.83 -6.24 -27.99
CA LYS A 602 34.75 -7.70 -28.11
C LYS A 602 34.14 -8.20 -29.43
N TYR A 603 33.30 -7.43 -30.12
CA TYR A 603 32.57 -7.89 -31.32
C TYR A 603 32.83 -7.06 -32.60
N ASN A 604 33.74 -6.08 -32.55
CA ASN A 604 34.07 -5.28 -33.72
C ASN A 604 34.86 -6.12 -34.74
N LYS A 605 34.19 -6.51 -35.84
CA LYS A 605 34.77 -7.36 -36.91
C LYS A 605 36.06 -6.79 -37.52
N ALA A 606 36.23 -5.46 -37.56
CA ALA A 606 37.46 -4.85 -38.06
C ALA A 606 38.63 -5.01 -37.08
N ILE A 607 38.39 -4.82 -35.78
CA ILE A 607 39.38 -5.04 -34.72
C ILE A 607 39.74 -6.53 -34.63
N MET A 608 38.75 -7.44 -34.71
CA MET A 608 38.99 -8.88 -34.76
C MET A 608 39.84 -9.29 -35.96
N LYS A 609 39.64 -8.65 -37.12
CA LYS A 609 40.45 -8.91 -38.32
C LYS A 609 41.89 -8.42 -38.13
N LEU A 610 42.09 -7.24 -37.52
CA LEU A 610 43.41 -6.69 -37.21
C LEU A 610 44.18 -7.59 -36.21
N VAL A 611 43.52 -8.02 -35.13
CA VAL A 611 44.10 -8.93 -34.12
C VAL A 611 44.45 -10.28 -34.72
N LYS A 612 43.56 -10.88 -35.53
CA LYS A 612 43.83 -12.16 -36.21
C LYS A 612 44.94 -12.08 -37.27
N SER A 613 45.19 -10.89 -37.83
CA SER A 613 46.22 -10.68 -38.83
C SER A 613 47.62 -10.38 -38.26
N GLN A 614 47.75 -10.22 -36.93
CA GLN A 614 49.06 -10.02 -36.30
C GLN A 614 49.87 -11.32 -36.31
N LYS A 615 50.97 -11.32 -37.07
CA LYS A 615 52.03 -12.33 -36.97
C LYS A 615 53.07 -11.85 -35.96
N TRP A 616 53.11 -12.49 -34.79
CA TRP A 616 54.12 -12.22 -33.77
C TRP A 616 55.37 -13.04 -34.08
N LYS A 617 56.47 -12.40 -34.48
CA LYS A 617 57.77 -13.08 -34.62
C LYS A 617 58.33 -13.36 -33.23
N GLY A 618 58.66 -14.62 -32.93
CA GLY A 618 59.43 -15.02 -31.74
C GLY A 618 58.72 -15.93 -30.74
N LEU A 619 57.56 -16.51 -31.06
CA LEU A 619 56.88 -17.47 -30.18
C LEU A 619 56.91 -18.88 -30.82
N ASP A 620 57.97 -19.64 -30.53
CA ASP A 620 58.01 -21.09 -30.82
C ASP A 620 57.66 -21.88 -29.56
N ILE A 621 56.69 -22.77 -29.66
CA ILE A 621 56.30 -23.70 -28.59
C ILE A 621 57.12 -24.99 -28.80
N ALA A 622 58.12 -25.25 -27.96
CA ALA A 622 58.84 -26.53 -27.92
C ALA A 622 58.27 -27.43 -26.80
N SER A 623 58.03 -28.69 -27.12
CA SER A 623 57.60 -29.72 -26.16
C SER A 623 58.81 -30.37 -25.50
N ASP A 624 58.99 -30.17 -24.19
CA ASP A 624 60.00 -30.87 -23.39
C ASP A 624 59.39 -32.15 -22.77
N PRO A 625 59.88 -33.37 -23.09
CA PRO A 625 59.28 -34.62 -22.64
C PRO A 625 59.54 -35.03 -21.19
N ASP A 626 60.42 -34.36 -20.43
CA ASP A 626 60.92 -34.90 -19.15
C ASP A 626 60.45 -34.18 -17.86
N LYS A 627 59.43 -33.33 -17.92
CA LYS A 627 58.81 -32.81 -16.68
C LYS A 627 57.73 -33.74 -16.14
N GLY A 628 58.20 -34.84 -15.56
CA GLY A 628 57.38 -35.82 -14.86
C GLY A 628 58.18 -36.81 -14.02
N LYS A 629 59.18 -36.36 -13.25
CA LYS A 629 59.79 -37.11 -12.14
C LYS A 629 60.74 -36.23 -11.30
N ARG A 630 60.35 -35.89 -10.07
CA ARG A 630 60.99 -36.36 -8.82
C ARG A 630 60.46 -35.61 -7.59
N SER A 631 60.28 -36.43 -6.55
CA SER A 631 60.06 -36.21 -5.11
C SER A 631 58.92 -35.30 -4.69
#